data_AF-A0A0Q8HLE7-F1
#
_entry.id   AF-A0A0Q8HLE7-F1
#
_cell.length_a   1.000
_cell.length_b   1.000
_cell.length_c   1.000
_cell.angle_alpha   90.00
_cell.angle_beta   90.00
_cell.angle_gamma   90.00
#
_symmetry.space_group_name_H-M   'P 1'
#
loop_
_entity.id
_entity.type
_entity.pdbx_description
1 polymer ?
#
loop_
_entity_poly.entity_id
_entity_poly.type
_entity_poly.pdbx_seq_one_letter_code
_entity_poly.pdbx_strand_id
1 'polypeptide(L)'
;MTRNQFSASPTKRPRAWSAVAALLLSLMLAPVAAFADAQAPATPATTAPAPADHAAPAVAPVATDPALAAPAETLGEDVPEVLEADNTLGMAHDLSPWGMYKNADIIVKIVMIGLAIASIITWTIWIAKGLELMGAKRRLRGEIAQLKKSASLKEASATAAKEGTLANLLVHDALEEMRLSVNSREKEGIKERVSFRLERLVAACGRNMSSGTGVLATIGSTAPFVGLFGTVWGIMNSFIGIAKTQTTNLAVVAPGIAEALLATALGLVAAIPAVVIYNVFARSIAGYKAQVSDASAQVLLLVSRDLDHQPERSSQPHMVKVG
;
A
#
# COMPACT_ATOMS: atom_id res chain seq x y z
N MET A 1 22.55 -32.85 -22.67
CA MET A 1 21.38 -32.42 -21.87
C MET A 1 21.79 -32.35 -20.40
N THR A 2 22.29 -31.20 -19.95
CA THR A 2 22.58 -30.91 -18.54
C THR A 2 22.07 -29.51 -18.27
N ARG A 3 20.90 -29.44 -17.64
CA ARG A 3 20.12 -28.22 -17.40
C ARG A 3 20.68 -27.55 -16.15
N ASN A 4 21.64 -26.63 -16.31
CA ASN A 4 22.08 -25.77 -15.21
C ASN A 4 20.95 -24.78 -14.88
N GLN A 5 20.22 -25.08 -13.81
CA GLN A 5 19.28 -24.14 -13.19
C GLN A 5 20.08 -23.09 -12.42
N PHE A 6 20.50 -22.01 -13.09
CA PHE A 6 20.92 -20.80 -12.40
C PHE A 6 19.67 -20.15 -11.78
N SER A 7 19.45 -20.44 -10.49
CA SER A 7 18.59 -19.62 -9.63
C SER A 7 19.29 -18.28 -9.38
N ALA A 8 19.19 -17.38 -10.35
CA ALA A 8 19.65 -16.00 -10.20
C ALA A 8 18.60 -15.21 -9.41
N SER A 9 18.64 -15.32 -8.08
CA SER A 9 18.04 -14.33 -7.18
C SER A 9 19.15 -13.45 -6.59
N PRO A 10 19.43 -12.26 -7.15
CA PRO A 10 20.44 -11.38 -6.60
C PRO A 10 19.79 -10.46 -5.56
N THR A 11 19.19 -11.04 -4.52
CA THR A 11 18.92 -10.30 -3.28
C THR A 11 19.02 -11.28 -2.13
N LYS A 12 20.12 -11.23 -1.36
CA LYS A 12 20.07 -11.65 0.05
C LYS A 12 18.92 -10.86 0.66
N ARG A 13 17.79 -11.53 0.90
CA ARG A 13 16.65 -10.94 1.61
C ARG A 13 17.21 -10.41 2.92
N PRO A 14 17.12 -9.11 3.22
CA PRO A 14 17.63 -8.60 4.50
C PRO A 14 16.91 -9.35 5.63
N ARG A 15 17.61 -9.68 6.73
CA ARG A 15 17.03 -10.35 7.92
C ARG A 15 15.73 -9.69 8.41
N ALA A 16 15.58 -8.39 8.16
CA ALA A 16 14.35 -7.63 8.40
C ALA A 16 13.13 -8.18 7.64
N TRP A 17 13.31 -8.69 6.42
CA TRP A 17 12.21 -9.26 5.64
C TRP A 17 11.76 -10.63 6.16
N SER A 18 12.67 -11.42 6.72
CA SER A 18 12.31 -12.65 7.45
C SER A 18 11.57 -12.34 8.75
N ALA A 19 11.95 -11.28 9.46
CA ALA A 19 11.27 -10.83 10.68
C ALA A 19 9.88 -10.26 10.38
N VAL A 20 9.74 -9.43 9.34
CA VAL A 20 8.44 -8.89 8.89
C VAL A 20 7.55 -10.00 8.34
N ALA A 21 8.09 -10.96 7.59
CA ALA A 21 7.34 -12.12 7.12
C ALA A 21 6.88 -13.02 8.28
N ALA A 22 7.72 -13.23 9.31
CA ALA A 22 7.34 -13.98 10.50
C ALA A 22 6.25 -13.26 11.31
N LEU A 23 6.32 -11.93 11.43
CA LEU A 23 5.30 -11.12 12.10
C LEU A 23 3.97 -11.10 11.32
N LEU A 24 4.02 -11.01 9.99
CA LEU A 24 2.84 -11.09 9.12
C LEU A 24 2.23 -12.50 9.17
N LEU A 25 3.05 -13.55 9.19
CA LEU A 25 2.57 -14.93 9.32
C LEU A 25 1.95 -15.18 10.70
N SER A 26 2.49 -14.61 11.78
CA SER A 26 1.87 -14.70 13.11
C SER A 26 0.56 -13.92 13.22
N LEU A 27 0.40 -12.81 12.50
CA LEU A 27 -0.86 -12.06 12.46
C LEU A 27 -1.94 -12.75 11.60
N MET A 28 -1.54 -13.49 10.56
CA MET A 28 -2.45 -14.24 9.68
C MET A 28 -2.91 -15.58 10.27
N LEU A 29 -2.26 -16.08 11.32
CA LEU A 29 -2.68 -17.31 12.05
C LEU A 29 -3.68 -17.04 13.18
N ALA A 30 -4.12 -15.80 13.40
CA ALA A 30 -5.29 -15.54 14.22
C ALA A 30 -6.53 -16.08 13.49
N PRO A 31 -7.44 -16.83 14.17
CA PRO A 31 -8.54 -17.50 13.49
C PRO A 31 -9.52 -16.48 12.94
N VAL A 32 -9.46 -16.23 11.63
CA VAL A 32 -10.57 -15.65 10.88
C VAL A 32 -11.59 -16.77 10.76
N ALA A 33 -12.62 -16.74 11.62
CA ALA A 33 -13.79 -17.56 11.46
C ALA A 33 -14.37 -17.31 10.06
N ALA A 34 -14.45 -18.38 9.27
CA ALA A 34 -14.99 -18.37 7.93
C ALA A 34 -16.48 -17.98 7.96
N PHE A 35 -16.82 -16.89 7.27
CA PHE A 35 -18.17 -16.69 6.75
C PHE A 35 -18.05 -16.57 5.23
N ALA A 36 -18.05 -17.74 4.59
CA ALA A 36 -18.47 -17.89 3.22
C ALA A 36 -19.74 -18.74 3.26
N ASP A 37 -20.91 -18.11 3.10
CA ASP A 37 -21.92 -18.61 2.17
C ASP A 37 -23.09 -17.64 1.95
N ALA A 38 -23.71 -17.83 0.77
CA ALA A 38 -25.02 -17.35 0.33
C ALA A 38 -25.19 -15.88 -0.12
N GLN A 39 -24.70 -15.60 -1.34
CA GLN A 39 -25.34 -14.63 -2.25
C GLN A 39 -26.62 -15.27 -2.83
N ALA A 40 -27.81 -14.78 -2.43
CA ALA A 40 -29.07 -15.18 -3.06
C ALA A 40 -29.37 -14.30 -4.30
N PRO A 41 -30.07 -14.81 -5.34
CA PRO A 41 -30.37 -14.05 -6.55
C PRO A 41 -31.48 -13.03 -6.29
N ALA A 42 -31.27 -11.78 -6.71
CA ALA A 42 -32.30 -10.75 -6.72
C ALA A 42 -33.33 -11.05 -7.83
N THR A 43 -34.60 -11.16 -7.45
CA THR A 43 -35.74 -11.12 -8.38
C THR A 43 -36.06 -9.66 -8.77
N PRO A 44 -36.53 -9.39 -10.01
CA PRO A 44 -36.91 -8.04 -10.41
C PRO A 44 -38.28 -7.69 -9.84
N ALA A 45 -38.38 -6.57 -9.11
CA ALA A 45 -39.64 -6.03 -8.65
C ALA A 45 -40.39 -5.32 -9.79
N THR A 46 -41.62 -5.75 -10.01
CA THR A 46 -42.59 -5.24 -10.99
C THR A 46 -43.06 -3.83 -10.61
N THR A 47 -43.10 -2.95 -11.61
CA THR A 47 -43.71 -1.60 -11.58
C THR A 47 -45.23 -1.64 -11.39
N ALA A 48 -45.75 -0.83 -10.45
CA ALA A 48 -47.13 -0.32 -10.44
C ALA A 48 -47.19 1.06 -9.69
N PRO A 49 -48.16 1.94 -10.01
CA PRO A 49 -47.95 3.40 -10.00
C PRO A 49 -48.35 4.13 -8.71
N ALA A 50 -47.89 5.38 -8.62
CA ALA A 50 -48.02 6.34 -7.52
C ALA A 50 -49.45 6.81 -7.20
N PRO A 51 -49.67 7.31 -5.97
CA PRO A 51 -50.54 8.45 -5.72
C PRO A 51 -49.76 9.67 -5.23
N ALA A 52 -50.30 10.84 -5.56
CA ALA A 52 -49.74 12.18 -5.38
C ALA A 52 -49.89 12.73 -3.95
N ASP A 53 -49.04 13.75 -3.71
CA ASP A 53 -49.16 14.85 -2.75
C ASP A 53 -49.30 14.54 -1.26
N HIS A 54 -48.29 14.95 -0.48
CA HIS A 54 -48.48 15.83 0.69
C HIS A 54 -47.17 16.58 1.00
N ALA A 55 -47.25 17.91 0.95
CA ALA A 55 -46.19 18.86 1.24
C ALA A 55 -46.02 19.09 2.75
N ALA A 56 -44.78 19.30 3.18
CA ALA A 56 -44.41 19.72 4.52
C ALA A 56 -44.68 21.23 4.72
N PRO A 57 -45.14 21.70 5.90
CA PRO A 57 -45.18 23.13 6.18
C PRO A 57 -43.86 23.58 6.84
N ALA A 58 -43.20 24.53 6.18
CA ALA A 58 -42.22 25.42 6.78
C ALA A 58 -42.95 26.61 7.43
N VAL A 59 -42.60 26.97 8.66
CA VAL A 59 -43.12 28.16 9.35
C VAL A 59 -41.99 29.17 9.53
N ALA A 60 -42.14 30.32 8.90
CA ALA A 60 -41.32 31.52 9.07
C ALA A 60 -41.90 32.41 10.20
N PRO A 61 -41.12 33.35 10.76
CA PRO A 61 -41.42 34.00 12.04
C PRO A 61 -42.36 35.20 11.88
N VAL A 62 -43.20 35.45 12.88
CA VAL A 62 -43.98 36.70 13.01
C VAL A 62 -43.39 37.54 14.12
N ALA A 63 -43.06 38.78 13.78
CA ALA A 63 -42.73 39.85 14.71
C ALA A 63 -44.00 40.61 15.11
N THR A 64 -44.16 40.90 16.40
CA THR A 64 -45.01 41.99 16.88
C THR A 64 -44.43 42.57 18.17
N ASP A 65 -44.32 43.89 18.19
CA ASP A 65 -43.77 44.79 19.23
C ASP A 65 -44.96 45.54 19.91
N PRO A 66 -44.78 46.53 20.81
CA PRO A 66 -44.40 46.48 22.24
C PRO A 66 -45.54 46.94 23.22
N ALA A 67 -45.23 46.86 24.52
CA ALA A 67 -45.78 47.63 25.65
C ALA A 67 -47.09 47.18 26.34
N LEU A 68 -46.98 46.75 27.61
CA LEU A 68 -47.62 47.43 28.74
C LEU A 68 -47.06 46.98 30.12
N ALA A 69 -46.58 47.97 30.87
CA ALA A 69 -46.60 48.15 32.34
C ALA A 69 -46.19 47.03 33.32
N ALA A 70 -45.15 47.33 34.11
CA ALA A 70 -44.83 46.73 35.40
C ALA A 70 -45.86 47.13 36.50
N PRO A 71 -45.81 46.51 37.71
CA PRO A 71 -44.90 47.03 38.73
C PRO A 71 -44.10 45.96 39.49
N ALA A 72 -43.06 46.47 40.14
CA ALA A 72 -42.02 45.78 40.88
C ALA A 72 -42.49 45.05 42.15
N GLU A 73 -41.87 43.90 42.42
CA GLU A 73 -41.42 43.56 43.78
C GLU A 73 -39.96 43.10 43.71
N THR A 74 -39.12 43.88 44.39
CA THR A 74 -37.73 43.60 44.75
C THR A 74 -37.67 42.52 45.81
N LEU A 75 -36.73 41.57 45.73
CA LEU A 75 -36.02 40.97 46.88
C LEU A 75 -34.93 40.00 46.38
N GLY A 76 -33.66 40.27 46.73
CA GLY A 76 -32.57 39.28 46.80
C GLY A 76 -31.53 39.35 45.68
N GLU A 77 -30.47 40.15 45.89
CA GLU A 77 -29.17 39.93 45.27
C GLU A 77 -28.58 38.61 45.81
N ASP A 78 -28.63 37.54 45.01
CA ASP A 78 -27.69 36.44 45.14
C ASP A 78 -26.75 36.48 43.92
N VAL A 79 -25.51 36.82 44.20
CA VAL A 79 -24.35 36.76 43.30
C VAL A 79 -24.35 35.39 42.61
N PRO A 80 -24.14 35.27 41.28
CA PRO A 80 -23.89 33.97 40.69
C PRO A 80 -22.55 33.47 41.25
N GLU A 81 -22.63 32.62 42.27
CA GLU A 81 -21.55 31.75 42.68
C GLU A 81 -21.08 31.04 41.40
N VAL A 82 -19.83 31.30 41.03
CA VAL A 82 -19.15 30.54 39.99
C VAL A 82 -19.25 29.10 40.47
N LEU A 83 -20.15 28.33 39.86
CA LEU A 83 -20.22 26.90 40.01
C LEU A 83 -18.89 26.36 39.51
N GLU A 84 -17.90 26.30 40.38
CA GLU A 84 -16.75 25.43 40.19
C GLU A 84 -17.35 24.07 39.85
N ALA A 85 -16.92 23.52 38.72
CA ALA A 85 -17.35 22.21 38.28
C ALA A 85 -17.02 21.21 39.39
N ASP A 86 -18.04 20.90 40.19
CA ASP A 86 -17.96 20.01 41.32
C ASP A 86 -17.73 18.60 40.78
N ASN A 87 -16.45 18.24 40.62
CA ASN A 87 -15.98 16.92 40.22
C ASN A 87 -16.23 15.86 41.32
N THR A 88 -17.04 16.16 42.33
CA THR A 88 -17.34 15.25 43.46
C THR A 88 -18.51 14.30 43.21
N LEU A 89 -19.14 14.34 42.02
CA LEU A 89 -19.99 13.25 41.51
C LEU A 89 -19.15 12.07 40.99
N GLY A 90 -18.34 11.47 41.86
CA GLY A 90 -18.13 10.02 41.97
C GLY A 90 -17.67 9.18 40.79
N MET A 91 -17.40 9.69 39.59
CA MET A 91 -16.66 9.01 38.51
C MET A 91 -16.02 10.04 37.58
N ALA A 92 -14.90 10.62 38.01
CA ALA A 92 -13.92 11.15 37.07
C ALA A 92 -13.32 9.96 36.29
N HIS A 93 -14.03 9.49 35.28
CA HIS A 93 -13.45 8.57 34.32
C HIS A 93 -12.29 9.31 33.65
N ASP A 94 -11.08 8.77 33.80
CA ASP A 94 -9.91 9.28 33.09
C ASP A 94 -10.13 9.09 31.58
N LEU A 95 -10.62 10.15 30.93
CA LEU A 95 -10.82 10.22 29.47
C LEU A 95 -9.49 10.39 28.72
N SER A 96 -8.34 10.22 29.38
CA SER A 96 -7.09 10.05 28.67
C SER A 96 -7.16 8.82 27.74
N PRO A 97 -6.47 8.84 26.59
CA PRO A 97 -6.40 7.66 25.72
C PRO A 97 -5.93 6.38 26.44
N TRP A 98 -5.12 6.54 27.48
CA TRP A 98 -4.63 5.44 28.31
C TRP A 98 -5.70 4.91 29.27
N GLY A 99 -6.46 5.80 29.92
CA GLY A 99 -7.61 5.44 30.75
C GLY A 99 -8.68 4.72 29.93
N MET A 100 -9.00 5.24 28.75
CA MET A 100 -9.92 4.61 27.79
C MET A 100 -9.44 3.23 27.36
N TYR A 101 -8.15 3.07 27.03
CA TYR A 101 -7.62 1.76 26.66
C TYR A 101 -7.73 0.73 27.82
N LYS A 102 -7.50 1.13 29.07
CA LYS A 102 -7.60 0.22 30.21
C LYS A 102 -9.03 -0.28 30.44
N ASN A 103 -10.02 0.59 30.27
CA ASN A 103 -11.42 0.30 30.50
C ASN A 103 -12.10 -0.40 29.31
N ALA A 104 -11.48 -0.37 28.13
CA ALA A 104 -11.99 -1.02 26.93
C ALA A 104 -12.20 -2.54 27.04
N ASP A 105 -13.21 -3.00 26.30
CA ASP A 105 -13.48 -4.42 26.08
C ASP A 105 -12.27 -5.12 25.42
N ILE A 106 -12.13 -6.43 25.68
CA ILE A 106 -11.00 -7.21 25.18
C ILE A 106 -10.90 -7.18 23.65
N ILE A 107 -12.03 -7.18 22.94
CA ILE A 107 -12.03 -7.12 21.46
C ILE A 107 -11.57 -5.75 20.98
N VAL A 108 -12.03 -4.67 21.61
CA VAL A 108 -11.60 -3.30 21.28
C VAL A 108 -10.11 -3.13 21.54
N LYS A 109 -9.59 -3.69 22.65
CA LYS A 109 -8.14 -3.72 22.94
C LYS A 109 -7.35 -4.43 21.84
N ILE A 110 -7.81 -5.59 21.37
CA ILE A 110 -7.16 -6.33 20.27
C ILE A 110 -7.16 -5.48 18.99
N VAL A 111 -8.28 -4.83 18.65
CA VAL A 111 -8.39 -3.94 17.49
C VAL A 111 -7.37 -2.79 17.59
N MET A 112 -7.32 -2.09 18.73
CA MET A 112 -6.40 -0.97 18.94
C MET A 112 -4.93 -1.39 18.84
N ILE A 113 -4.55 -2.51 19.47
CA ILE A 113 -3.19 -3.04 19.41
C ILE A 113 -2.84 -3.46 17.98
N GLY A 114 -3.74 -4.14 17.28
CA GLY A 114 -3.55 -4.55 15.90
C GLY A 114 -3.30 -3.35 14.96
N LEU A 115 -4.09 -2.29 15.12
CA LEU A 115 -3.92 -1.04 14.37
C LEU A 115 -2.59 -0.33 14.71
N ALA A 116 -2.17 -0.34 15.97
CA ALA A 116 -0.88 0.20 16.39
C ALA A 116 0.29 -0.57 15.75
N ILE A 117 0.22 -1.90 15.72
CA ILE A 117 1.23 -2.74 15.05
C ILE A 117 1.25 -2.46 13.54
N ALA A 118 0.08 -2.36 12.90
CA ALA A 118 -0.01 -2.02 11.48
C ALA A 118 0.62 -0.65 11.15
N SER A 119 0.46 0.33 12.03
CA SER A 119 1.14 1.62 11.92
C SER A 119 2.66 1.49 12.00
N ILE A 120 3.19 0.73 12.97
CA ILE A 120 4.64 0.49 13.10
C ILE A 120 5.20 -0.22 11.86
N ILE A 121 4.48 -1.21 11.33
CA ILE A 121 4.85 -1.91 10.08
C ILE A 121 4.93 -0.92 8.92
N THR A 122 3.95 -0.02 8.80
CA THR A 122 3.90 1.01 7.74
C THR A 122 5.16 1.89 7.76
N TRP A 123 5.52 2.42 8.93
CA TRP A 123 6.72 3.25 9.09
C TRP A 123 8.01 2.47 8.84
N THR A 124 8.09 1.22 9.29
CA THR A 124 9.24 0.34 9.06
C THR A 124 9.47 0.10 7.57
N ILE A 125 8.39 -0.22 6.83
CA ILE A 125 8.48 -0.44 5.39
C ILE A 125 8.83 0.86 4.67
N TRP A 126 8.28 2.01 5.09
CA TRP A 126 8.64 3.30 4.50
C TRP A 126 10.15 3.58 4.54
N ILE A 127 10.78 3.40 5.70
CA ILE A 127 12.22 3.64 5.84
C ILE A 127 13.01 2.60 5.05
N ALA A 128 12.72 1.32 5.23
CA ALA A 128 13.46 0.23 4.58
C ALA A 128 13.37 0.30 3.04
N LYS A 129 12.16 0.44 2.49
CA LYS A 129 11.95 0.55 1.05
C LYS A 129 12.41 1.89 0.49
N GLY A 130 12.31 2.96 1.27
CA GLY A 130 12.86 4.27 0.90
C GLY A 130 14.36 4.22 0.62
N LEU A 131 15.12 3.63 1.55
CA LEU A 131 16.57 3.47 1.42
C LEU A 131 16.94 2.51 0.27
N GLU A 132 16.25 1.37 0.16
CA GLU A 132 16.45 0.39 -0.93
C GLU A 132 16.26 1.04 -2.32
N LEU A 133 15.14 1.73 -2.52
CA LEU A 133 14.78 2.35 -3.79
C LEU A 133 15.69 3.54 -4.13
N MET A 134 16.05 4.36 -3.13
CA MET A 134 16.97 5.48 -3.32
C MET A 134 18.36 4.98 -3.72
N GLY A 135 18.88 3.95 -3.05
CA GLY A 135 20.15 3.31 -3.39
C GLY A 135 20.14 2.71 -4.79
N ALA A 136 19.08 1.98 -5.14
CA ALA A 136 18.90 1.38 -6.46
C ALA A 136 18.85 2.44 -7.58
N LYS A 137 18.05 3.51 -7.42
CA LYS A 137 17.96 4.61 -8.39
C LYS A 137 19.30 5.33 -8.58
N ARG A 138 20.02 5.62 -7.49
CA ARG A 138 21.31 6.32 -7.55
C ARG A 138 22.35 5.47 -8.29
N ARG A 139 22.40 4.18 -8.00
CA ARG A 139 23.28 3.22 -8.69
C ARG A 139 22.93 3.11 -10.18
N LEU A 140 21.65 2.93 -10.49
CA LEU A 140 21.15 2.79 -11.87
C LEU A 140 21.51 4.00 -12.73
N ARG A 141 21.39 5.22 -12.20
CA ARG A 141 21.76 6.44 -12.93
C ARG A 141 23.24 6.43 -13.33
N GLY A 142 24.12 5.99 -12.44
CA GLY A 142 25.55 5.85 -12.74
C GLY A 142 25.80 4.77 -13.79
N GLU A 143 25.12 3.63 -13.68
CA GLU A 143 25.23 2.52 -14.65
C GLU A 143 24.77 2.94 -16.06
N ILE A 144 23.64 3.63 -16.19
CA ILE A 144 23.16 4.16 -17.48
C ILE A 144 24.16 5.15 -18.09
N ALA A 145 24.76 6.03 -17.27
CA ALA A 145 25.74 6.99 -17.75
C ALA A 145 27.00 6.31 -18.31
N GLN A 146 27.39 5.15 -17.78
CA GLN A 146 28.50 4.36 -18.32
C GLN A 146 28.10 3.61 -19.60
N LEU A 147 26.93 2.96 -19.61
CA LEU A 147 26.42 2.25 -20.80
C LEU A 147 26.27 3.18 -22.02
N LYS A 148 25.89 4.44 -21.81
CA LYS A 148 25.78 5.45 -22.87
C LYS A 148 27.13 5.86 -23.47
N LYS A 149 28.24 5.70 -22.74
CA LYS A 149 29.59 6.03 -23.23
C LYS A 149 30.20 4.91 -24.06
N SER A 150 29.77 3.67 -23.84
CA SER A 150 30.29 2.52 -24.57
C SER A 150 29.85 2.54 -26.04
N ALA A 151 30.78 2.27 -26.94
CA ALA A 151 30.53 2.22 -28.39
C ALA A 151 30.11 0.83 -28.88
N SER A 152 30.49 -0.23 -28.14
CA SER A 152 30.22 -1.64 -28.44
C SER A 152 29.74 -2.41 -27.21
N LEU A 153 29.12 -3.58 -27.41
CA LEU A 153 28.67 -4.44 -26.32
C LEU A 153 29.85 -5.01 -25.50
N LYS A 154 30.99 -5.26 -26.16
CA LYS A 154 32.21 -5.72 -25.49
C LYS A 154 32.77 -4.67 -24.54
N GLU A 155 32.79 -3.41 -24.94
CA GLU A 155 33.21 -2.29 -24.07
C GLU A 155 32.24 -2.10 -22.90
N ALA A 156 30.93 -2.22 -23.17
CA ALA A 156 29.92 -2.19 -22.13
C ALA A 156 30.12 -3.31 -21.10
N SER A 157 30.52 -4.52 -21.52
CA SER A 157 30.81 -5.63 -20.58
C SER A 157 32.03 -5.38 -19.70
N ALA A 158 33.06 -4.71 -20.23
CA ALA A 158 34.26 -4.37 -19.46
C ALA A 158 33.94 -3.32 -18.39
N THR A 159 33.08 -2.36 -18.73
CA THR A 159 32.67 -1.28 -17.82
C THR A 159 31.63 -1.76 -16.79
N ALA A 160 30.81 -2.74 -17.16
CA ALA A 160 29.80 -3.36 -16.31
C ALA A 160 30.35 -4.55 -15.48
N ALA A 161 31.66 -4.59 -15.17
CA ALA A 161 32.28 -5.76 -14.54
C ALA A 161 31.80 -6.10 -13.12
N LYS A 162 31.11 -5.19 -12.42
CA LYS A 162 30.64 -5.43 -11.06
C LYS A 162 29.43 -6.37 -11.08
N GLU A 163 29.63 -7.59 -10.59
CA GLU A 163 28.58 -8.59 -10.44
C GLU A 163 27.39 -8.07 -9.61
N GLY A 164 26.18 -8.46 -10.01
CA GLY A 164 24.93 -8.03 -9.39
C GLY A 164 24.55 -6.56 -9.63
N THR A 165 25.22 -5.84 -10.56
CA THR A 165 24.68 -4.59 -11.15
C THR A 165 23.59 -4.92 -12.18
N LEU A 166 22.68 -3.98 -12.45
CA LEU A 166 21.70 -4.16 -13.52
C LEU A 166 22.39 -4.16 -14.88
N ALA A 167 23.34 -3.24 -15.08
CA ALA A 167 24.13 -3.19 -16.31
C ALA A 167 24.84 -4.53 -16.60
N ASN A 168 25.46 -5.15 -15.58
CA ASN A 168 26.09 -6.46 -15.75
C ASN A 168 25.08 -7.52 -16.19
N LEU A 169 23.91 -7.57 -15.55
CA LEU A 169 22.87 -8.54 -15.89
C LEU A 169 22.36 -8.34 -17.34
N LEU A 170 22.04 -7.11 -17.73
CA LEU A 170 21.56 -6.81 -19.09
C LEU A 170 22.61 -7.14 -20.15
N VAL A 171 23.86 -6.71 -19.95
CA VAL A 171 24.95 -6.93 -20.92
C VAL A 171 25.32 -8.40 -21.01
N HIS A 172 25.37 -9.11 -19.88
CA HIS A 172 25.70 -10.53 -19.85
C HIS A 172 24.61 -11.38 -20.51
N ASP A 173 23.32 -11.10 -20.26
CA ASP A 173 22.21 -11.80 -20.94
C ASP A 173 22.25 -11.58 -22.45
N ALA A 174 22.56 -10.36 -22.91
CA ALA A 174 22.71 -10.06 -24.32
C ALA A 174 23.91 -10.80 -24.94
N LEU A 175 25.07 -10.79 -24.28
CA LEU A 175 26.25 -11.53 -24.72
C LEU A 175 26.03 -13.04 -24.75
N GLU A 176 25.32 -13.58 -23.77
CA GLU A 176 24.98 -15.00 -23.71
C GLU A 176 24.13 -15.40 -24.91
N GLU A 177 23.09 -14.62 -25.24
CA GLU A 177 22.25 -14.89 -26.40
C GLU A 177 23.02 -14.75 -27.72
N MET A 178 23.90 -13.75 -27.85
CA MET A 178 24.79 -13.63 -29.01
C MET A 178 25.73 -14.85 -29.14
N ARG A 179 26.25 -15.36 -28.02
CA ARG A 179 27.10 -16.56 -27.99
C ARG A 179 26.33 -17.82 -28.40
N LEU A 180 25.09 -17.97 -27.91
CA LEU A 180 24.20 -19.08 -28.28
C LEU A 180 23.81 -19.02 -29.77
N SER A 181 23.75 -17.81 -30.34
CA SER A 181 23.35 -17.57 -31.72
C SER A 181 24.51 -17.47 -32.71
N VAL A 182 25.75 -17.84 -32.33
CA VAL A 182 26.95 -17.70 -33.17
C VAL A 182 26.87 -18.39 -34.55
N ASN A 183 26.04 -19.43 -34.67
CA ASN A 183 25.82 -20.16 -35.92
C ASN A 183 24.56 -19.72 -36.68
N SER A 184 23.76 -18.81 -36.13
CA SER A 184 22.58 -18.26 -36.79
C SER A 184 23.00 -17.21 -37.81
N ARG A 185 22.43 -17.30 -39.02
CA ARG A 185 22.65 -16.30 -40.08
C ARG A 185 21.64 -15.14 -40.01
N GLU A 186 20.56 -15.33 -39.28
CA GLU A 186 19.46 -14.37 -39.18
C GLU A 186 19.73 -13.36 -38.06
N LYS A 187 20.37 -12.24 -38.41
CA LYS A 187 20.66 -11.13 -37.47
C LYS A 187 19.39 -10.64 -36.78
N GLU A 188 18.27 -10.57 -37.51
CA GLU A 188 16.98 -10.11 -36.97
C GLU A 188 16.45 -11.03 -35.87
N GLY A 189 16.49 -12.35 -36.07
CA GLY A 189 16.09 -13.30 -35.04
C GLY A 189 16.94 -13.21 -33.77
N ILE A 190 18.23 -12.84 -33.89
CA ILE A 190 19.09 -12.56 -32.71
C ILE A 190 18.61 -11.32 -31.98
N LYS A 191 18.32 -10.22 -32.70
CA LYS A 191 17.81 -8.97 -32.12
C LYS A 191 16.49 -9.21 -31.38
N GLU A 192 15.56 -9.96 -31.96
CA GLU A 192 14.28 -10.32 -31.33
C GLU A 192 14.47 -11.12 -30.04
N ARG A 193 15.31 -12.16 -30.05
CA ARG A 193 15.57 -12.99 -28.86
C ARG A 193 16.23 -12.19 -27.75
N VAL A 194 17.18 -11.32 -28.08
CA VAL A 194 17.80 -10.41 -27.12
C VAL A 194 16.75 -9.46 -26.55
N SER A 195 15.95 -8.80 -27.39
CA SER A 195 14.90 -7.89 -26.93
C SER A 195 13.94 -8.59 -25.96
N PHE A 196 13.47 -9.78 -26.31
CA PHE A 196 12.57 -10.56 -25.46
C PHE A 196 13.19 -10.93 -24.10
N ARG A 197 14.47 -11.33 -24.08
CA ARG A 197 15.18 -11.61 -22.82
C ARG A 197 15.28 -10.37 -21.94
N LEU A 198 15.69 -9.24 -22.51
CA LEU A 198 15.86 -8.00 -21.77
C LEU A 198 14.51 -7.47 -21.24
N GLU A 199 13.44 -7.52 -22.02
CA GLU A 199 12.08 -7.17 -21.57
C GLU A 199 11.63 -8.01 -20.36
N ARG A 200 11.90 -9.32 -20.40
CA ARG A 200 11.59 -10.22 -19.28
C ARG A 200 12.40 -9.87 -18.04
N LEU A 201 13.67 -9.48 -18.19
CA LEU A 201 14.53 -9.02 -17.12
C LEU A 201 14.03 -7.69 -16.52
N VAL A 202 13.67 -6.72 -17.36
CA VAL A 202 13.05 -5.44 -16.94
C VAL A 202 11.78 -5.70 -16.12
N ALA A 203 10.92 -6.60 -16.59
CA ALA A 203 9.70 -6.99 -15.87
C ALA A 203 10.00 -7.67 -14.53
N ALA A 204 11.03 -8.53 -14.46
CA ALA A 204 11.46 -9.17 -13.23
C ALA A 204 12.00 -8.16 -12.21
N CYS A 205 12.82 -7.20 -12.64
CA CYS A 205 13.33 -6.12 -11.79
C CYS A 205 12.19 -5.27 -11.22
N GLY A 206 11.19 -4.92 -12.04
CA GLY A 206 10.00 -4.20 -11.60
C GLY A 206 9.22 -4.96 -10.52
N ARG A 207 8.93 -6.24 -10.75
CA ARG A 207 8.24 -7.09 -9.76
C ARG A 207 9.02 -7.24 -8.45
N ASN A 208 10.33 -7.43 -8.53
CA ASN A 208 11.18 -7.56 -7.35
C ASN A 208 11.17 -6.28 -6.50
N MET A 209 11.22 -5.11 -7.15
CA MET A 209 11.18 -3.83 -6.45
C MET A 209 9.80 -3.55 -5.81
N SER A 210 8.71 -3.99 -6.44
CA SER A 210 7.35 -3.92 -5.88
C SER A 210 7.10 -4.90 -4.73
N SER A 211 7.99 -5.86 -4.50
CA SER A 211 7.82 -6.84 -3.42
C SER A 211 7.77 -6.14 -2.05
N GLY A 212 6.78 -6.49 -1.23
CA GLY A 212 6.59 -5.97 0.12
C GLY A 212 5.77 -4.68 0.22
N THR A 213 5.59 -3.91 -0.87
CA THR A 213 4.73 -2.71 -0.83
C THR A 213 3.23 -3.05 -0.80
N GLY A 214 2.85 -4.26 -1.23
CA GLY A 214 1.47 -4.75 -1.15
C GLY A 214 0.89 -4.76 0.27
N VAL A 215 1.73 -4.92 1.29
CA VAL A 215 1.30 -4.85 2.70
C VAL A 215 0.72 -3.48 3.04
N LEU A 216 1.28 -2.39 2.48
CA LEU A 216 0.77 -1.04 2.70
C LEU A 216 -0.58 -0.84 2.01
N ALA A 217 -0.76 -1.42 0.82
CA ALA A 217 -2.05 -1.38 0.14
C ALA A 217 -3.13 -2.09 0.97
N THR A 218 -2.80 -3.25 1.54
CA THR A 218 -3.72 -3.99 2.42
C THR A 218 -4.02 -3.21 3.69
N ILE A 219 -3.00 -2.72 4.42
CA ILE A 219 -3.23 -1.92 5.64
C ILE A 219 -4.06 -0.68 5.31
N GLY A 220 -3.72 0.04 4.24
CA GLY A 220 -4.43 1.24 3.81
C GLY A 220 -5.89 0.99 3.46
N SER A 221 -6.23 -0.17 2.88
CA SER A 221 -7.60 -0.51 2.52
C SER A 221 -8.40 -1.14 3.65
N THR A 222 -7.78 -1.89 4.57
CA THR A 222 -8.50 -2.64 5.62
C THR A 222 -8.53 -1.95 6.97
N ALA A 223 -7.53 -1.14 7.33
CA ALA A 223 -7.45 -0.50 8.65
C ALA A 223 -8.68 0.37 9.01
N PRO A 224 -9.31 1.13 8.08
CA PRO A 224 -10.53 1.87 8.40
C PRO A 224 -11.68 0.95 8.80
N PHE A 225 -11.82 -0.19 8.12
CA PHE A 225 -12.88 -1.17 8.41
C PHE A 225 -12.62 -1.92 9.72
N VAL A 226 -11.36 -2.20 10.04
CA VAL A 226 -10.96 -2.76 11.34
C VAL A 226 -11.28 -1.77 12.47
N GLY A 227 -11.03 -0.47 12.27
CA GLY A 227 -11.45 0.57 13.21
C GLY A 227 -12.97 0.66 13.35
N LEU A 228 -13.70 0.66 12.24
CA LEU A 228 -15.18 0.65 12.21
C LEU A 228 -15.75 -0.54 12.99
N PHE A 229 -15.18 -1.74 12.78
CA PHE A 229 -15.55 -2.95 13.52
C PHE A 229 -15.41 -2.74 15.04
N GLY A 230 -14.28 -2.17 15.49
CA GLY A 230 -14.09 -1.84 16.90
C GLY A 230 -15.17 -0.91 17.44
N THR A 231 -15.68 0.02 16.63
CA THR A 231 -16.72 0.95 17.07
C THR A 231 -18.08 0.28 17.19
N VAL A 232 -18.44 -0.53 16.20
CA VAL A 232 -19.71 -1.28 16.19
C VAL A 232 -19.75 -2.20 17.41
N TRP A 233 -18.63 -2.87 17.70
CA TRP A 233 -18.50 -3.72 18.87
C TRP A 233 -18.63 -2.94 20.19
N GLY A 234 -17.91 -1.83 20.34
CA GLY A 234 -17.96 -1.03 21.56
C GLY A 234 -19.34 -0.40 21.82
N ILE A 235 -20.01 0.10 20.77
CA ILE A 235 -21.38 0.61 20.86
C ILE A 235 -22.36 -0.50 21.22
N MET A 236 -22.24 -1.67 20.60
CA MET A 236 -23.06 -2.85 20.94
C MET A 236 -22.91 -3.23 22.42
N ASN A 237 -21.69 -3.30 22.94
CA ASN A 237 -21.44 -3.60 24.35
C ASN A 237 -21.99 -2.52 25.29
N SER A 238 -21.94 -1.25 24.88
CA SER A 238 -22.54 -0.14 25.64
C SER A 238 -24.06 -0.29 25.74
N PHE A 239 -24.75 -0.66 24.65
CA PHE A 239 -26.19 -0.93 24.67
C PHE A 239 -26.55 -2.16 25.51
N ILE A 240 -25.73 -3.22 25.49
CA ILE A 240 -25.92 -4.38 26.38
C ILE A 240 -25.82 -3.95 27.86
N GLY A 241 -24.93 -3.01 28.19
CA GLY A 241 -24.81 -2.43 29.53
C GLY A 241 -26.08 -1.70 30.00
N ILE A 242 -26.69 -0.89 29.12
CA ILE A 242 -27.99 -0.23 29.39
C ILE A 242 -29.07 -1.29 29.67
N ALA A 243 -29.18 -2.30 28.82
CA ALA A 243 -30.20 -3.34 28.95
C ALA A 243 -30.10 -4.12 30.27
N LYS A 244 -28.87 -4.40 30.73
CA LYS A 244 -28.62 -5.11 32.00
C LYS A 244 -28.87 -4.24 33.23
N THR A 245 -28.46 -2.97 33.18
CA THR A 245 -28.61 -2.05 34.32
C THR A 245 -30.02 -1.49 34.43
N GLN A 246 -30.83 -1.56 33.37
CA GLN A 246 -32.17 -0.98 33.29
C GLN A 246 -32.19 0.54 33.60
N THR A 247 -31.04 1.21 33.47
CA THR A 247 -30.90 2.65 33.66
C THR A 247 -30.54 3.31 32.35
N THR A 248 -31.17 4.44 32.04
CA THR A 248 -30.85 5.28 30.87
C THR A 248 -29.77 6.32 31.19
N ASN A 249 -29.02 6.13 32.27
CA ASN A 249 -28.01 7.09 32.69
C ASN A 249 -26.85 7.13 31.69
N LEU A 250 -26.71 8.25 30.99
CA LEU A 250 -25.67 8.46 29.97
C LEU A 250 -24.25 8.36 30.52
N ALA A 251 -24.04 8.64 31.81
CA ALA A 251 -22.73 8.56 32.44
C ALA A 251 -22.16 7.11 32.42
N VAL A 252 -23.02 6.09 32.43
CA VAL A 252 -22.62 4.67 32.44
C VAL A 252 -22.12 4.20 31.07
N VAL A 253 -22.59 4.81 29.99
CA VAL A 253 -22.24 4.41 28.61
C VAL A 253 -21.27 5.33 27.90
N ALA A 254 -21.14 6.59 28.36
CA ALA A 254 -20.25 7.56 27.75
C ALA A 254 -18.80 7.04 27.58
N PRO A 255 -18.19 6.31 28.53
CA PRO A 255 -16.85 5.76 28.36
C PRO A 255 -16.74 4.73 27.22
N GLY A 256 -17.69 3.79 27.13
CA GLY A 256 -17.67 2.73 26.11
C GLY A 256 -17.87 3.26 24.68
N ILE A 257 -18.69 4.32 24.53
CA ILE A 257 -18.86 5.02 23.26
C ILE A 257 -17.59 5.80 22.89
N ALA A 258 -16.96 6.47 23.85
CA ALA A 258 -15.71 7.19 23.61
C ALA A 258 -14.59 6.24 23.13
N GLU A 259 -14.44 5.08 23.78
CA GLU A 259 -13.48 4.03 23.40
C GLU A 259 -13.76 3.46 22.01
N ALA A 260 -15.03 3.23 21.70
CA ALA A 260 -15.48 2.84 20.36
C ALA A 260 -15.00 3.87 19.32
N LEU A 261 -15.28 5.16 19.52
CA LEU A 261 -14.88 6.21 18.58
C LEU A 261 -13.35 6.31 18.42
N LEU A 262 -12.59 6.10 19.49
CA LEU A 262 -11.13 6.06 19.47
C LEU A 262 -10.60 4.95 18.53
N ALA A 263 -11.25 3.77 18.48
CA ALA A 263 -10.86 2.68 17.60
C ALA A 263 -10.93 3.07 16.10
N THR A 264 -11.98 3.81 15.68
CA THR A 264 -12.05 4.33 14.30
C THR A 264 -10.99 5.38 14.04
N ALA A 265 -10.77 6.29 14.99
CA ALA A 265 -9.74 7.32 14.84
C ALA A 265 -8.36 6.67 14.61
N LEU A 266 -8.01 5.63 15.38
CA LEU A 266 -6.79 4.86 15.18
C LEU A 266 -6.76 4.12 13.83
N GLY A 267 -7.90 3.63 13.37
CA GLY A 267 -8.03 3.01 12.05
C GLY A 267 -7.62 3.96 10.92
N LEU A 268 -8.10 5.20 10.98
CA LEU A 268 -7.75 6.24 10.02
C LEU A 268 -6.28 6.68 10.14
N VAL A 269 -5.77 6.84 11.37
CA VAL A 269 -4.36 7.19 11.63
C VAL A 269 -3.41 6.11 11.08
N ALA A 270 -3.79 4.84 11.12
CA ALA A 270 -3.00 3.76 10.50
C ALA A 270 -3.16 3.74 8.96
N ALA A 271 -4.37 3.97 8.45
CA ALA A 271 -4.67 3.85 7.03
C ALA A 271 -4.06 4.96 6.17
N ILE A 272 -4.20 6.23 6.59
CA ILE A 272 -3.85 7.39 5.78
C ILE A 272 -2.36 7.38 5.39
N PRO A 273 -1.40 7.22 6.34
CA PRO A 273 0.01 7.13 5.99
C PRO A 273 0.31 5.94 5.08
N ALA A 274 -0.31 4.78 5.32
CA ALA A 274 -0.09 3.57 4.52
C ALA A 274 -0.46 3.80 3.04
N VAL A 275 -1.61 4.41 2.77
CA VAL A 275 -2.06 4.75 1.40
C VAL A 275 -1.11 5.76 0.74
N VAL A 276 -0.75 6.83 1.45
CA VAL A 276 0.16 7.86 0.91
C VAL A 276 1.52 7.26 0.55
N ILE A 277 2.11 6.50 1.47
CA ILE A 277 3.42 5.86 1.26
C ILE A 277 3.34 4.84 0.11
N TYR A 278 2.28 4.03 0.05
CA TYR A 278 2.07 3.09 -1.05
C TYR A 278 2.05 3.81 -2.40
N ASN A 279 1.31 4.90 -2.53
CA ASN A 279 1.21 5.67 -3.78
C ASN A 279 2.54 6.30 -4.19
N VAL A 280 3.31 6.82 -3.22
CA VAL A 280 4.66 7.34 -3.46
C VAL A 280 5.59 6.24 -3.98
N PHE A 281 5.54 5.04 -3.39
CA PHE A 281 6.32 3.91 -3.87
C PHE A 281 5.86 3.40 -5.22
N ALA A 282 4.55 3.27 -5.47
CA ALA A 282 4.02 2.86 -6.77
C ALA A 282 4.54 3.76 -7.90
N ARG A 283 4.46 5.08 -7.72
CA ARG A 283 5.00 6.06 -8.68
C ARG A 283 6.52 5.97 -8.80
N SER A 284 7.21 5.85 -7.67
CA SER A 284 8.68 5.80 -7.65
C SER A 284 9.23 4.54 -8.30
N ILE A 285 8.55 3.41 -8.15
CA ILE A 285 8.91 2.11 -8.75
C ILE A 285 8.60 2.13 -10.24
N ALA A 286 7.49 2.72 -10.67
CA ALA A 286 7.20 2.93 -12.09
C ALA A 286 8.32 3.75 -12.77
N GLY A 287 8.77 4.84 -12.13
CA GLY A 287 9.90 5.63 -12.62
C GLY A 287 11.23 4.86 -12.62
N TYR A 288 11.46 3.98 -11.64
CA TYR A 288 12.63 3.08 -11.65
C TYR A 288 12.55 2.08 -12.81
N LYS A 289 11.40 1.45 -13.04
CA LYS A 289 11.17 0.53 -14.16
C LYS A 289 11.42 1.20 -15.51
N ALA A 290 10.99 2.46 -15.67
CA ALA A 290 11.27 3.24 -16.88
C ALA A 290 12.79 3.39 -17.11
N GLN A 291 13.55 3.77 -16.08
CA GLN A 291 15.02 3.87 -16.17
C GLN A 291 15.70 2.52 -16.50
N VAL A 292 15.19 1.42 -15.93
CA VAL A 292 15.66 0.07 -16.25
C VAL A 292 15.40 -0.27 -17.72
N SER A 293 14.24 0.15 -18.25
CA SER A 293 13.89 0.02 -19.68
C SER A 293 14.83 0.83 -20.56
N ASP A 294 15.19 2.06 -20.16
CA ASP A 294 16.15 2.89 -20.91
C ASP A 294 17.53 2.21 -20.98
N ALA A 295 17.98 1.61 -19.87
CA ALA A 295 19.22 0.84 -19.85
C ALA A 295 19.17 -0.38 -20.78
N SER A 296 18.05 -1.10 -20.79
CA SER A 296 17.79 -2.23 -21.70
C SER A 296 17.83 -1.79 -23.16
N ALA A 297 17.17 -0.68 -23.50
CA ALA A 297 17.18 -0.13 -24.85
C ALA A 297 18.60 0.25 -25.31
N GLN A 298 19.42 0.83 -24.42
CA GLN A 298 20.82 1.13 -24.72
C GLN A 298 21.61 -0.15 -25.06
N VAL A 299 21.42 -1.24 -24.31
CA VAL A 299 22.07 -2.52 -24.61
C VAL A 299 21.60 -3.09 -25.96
N LEU A 300 20.30 -3.00 -26.26
CA LEU A 300 19.76 -3.45 -27.54
C LEU A 300 20.33 -2.65 -28.72
N LEU A 301 20.54 -1.34 -28.56
CA LEU A 301 21.20 -0.51 -29.57
C LEU A 301 22.66 -0.94 -29.81
N LEU A 302 23.40 -1.29 -28.75
CA LEU A 302 24.76 -1.82 -28.87
C LEU A 302 24.78 -3.16 -29.61
N VAL A 303 23.85 -4.06 -29.26
CA VAL A 303 23.69 -5.36 -29.95
C VAL A 303 23.36 -5.16 -31.42
N SER A 304 22.42 -4.27 -31.75
CA SER A 304 22.07 -4.00 -33.14
C SER A 304 23.29 -3.51 -33.93
N ARG A 305 24.01 -2.52 -33.40
CA ARG A 305 25.20 -1.96 -34.04
C ARG A 305 26.29 -3.01 -34.23
N ASP A 306 26.56 -3.82 -33.21
CA ASP A 306 27.59 -4.87 -33.27
C ASP A 306 27.22 -5.97 -34.30
N LEU A 307 25.94 -6.32 -34.45
CA LEU A 307 25.47 -7.27 -35.48
C LEU A 307 25.56 -6.69 -36.89
N ASP A 308 25.27 -5.40 -37.05
CA ASP A 308 25.34 -4.73 -38.37
C ASP A 308 26.79 -4.63 -38.85
N HIS A 309 27.76 -4.43 -37.94
CA HIS A 309 29.20 -4.43 -38.24
C HIS A 309 29.82 -5.82 -38.46
N GLN A 310 29.13 -6.92 -38.16
CA GLN A 310 29.67 -8.25 -38.46
C GLN A 310 29.67 -8.47 -39.98
N PRO A 311 30.86 -8.73 -40.58
CA PRO A 311 30.95 -8.97 -42.02
C PRO A 311 30.05 -10.16 -42.37
N GLU A 312 29.24 -10.00 -43.42
CA GLU A 312 28.54 -11.12 -44.07
C GLU A 312 29.57 -12.24 -44.25
N ARG A 313 29.38 -13.39 -43.57
CA ARG A 313 30.25 -14.55 -43.81
C ARG A 313 30.06 -14.92 -45.27
N SER A 314 30.97 -14.45 -46.11
CA SER A 314 30.97 -14.63 -47.56
C SER A 314 30.60 -16.07 -47.86
N SER A 315 29.44 -16.26 -48.49
CA SER A 315 29.06 -17.51 -49.11
C SER A 315 30.25 -17.96 -49.96
N GLN A 316 31.00 -18.96 -49.49
CA GLN A 316 32.05 -19.56 -50.31
C GLN A 316 31.38 -19.94 -51.64
N PRO A 317 31.85 -19.43 -52.79
CA PRO A 317 31.31 -19.86 -54.06
C PRO A 317 31.55 -21.36 -54.12
N HIS A 318 30.46 -22.13 -54.13
CA HIS A 318 30.51 -23.56 -54.31
C HIS A 318 31.11 -23.80 -55.71
N MET A 319 32.42 -24.00 -55.76
CA MET A 319 33.10 -24.43 -56.98
C MET A 319 32.60 -25.84 -57.27
N VAL A 320 31.56 -25.92 -58.10
CA VAL A 320 31.17 -27.17 -58.74
C VAL A 320 32.36 -27.59 -59.59
N LYS A 321 33.12 -28.57 -59.09
CA LYS A 321 34.10 -29.29 -59.90
C LYS A 321 33.30 -30.06 -60.95
N VAL A 322 33.18 -29.47 -62.14
CA VAL A 322 32.79 -30.21 -63.33
C VAL A 322 34.01 -31.05 -63.72
N GLY A 323 33.91 -32.35 -63.49
CA GLY A 323 34.86 -33.37 -63.89
C GLY A 323 34.09 -34.63 -64.23
#